data_AF-A0A2S6AP17-F1
#
_entry.id   AF-A0A2S6AP17-F1
#
_cell.length_a   1.000
_cell.length_b   1.000
_cell.length_c   1.000
_cell.angle_alpha   90.00
_cell.angle_beta   90.00
_cell.angle_gamma   90.00
#
_symmetry.space_group_name_H-M   'P 1'
#
loop_
_entity.id
_entity.type
_entity.pdbx_description
1 polymer ?
#
loop_
_entity_poly.entity_id
_entity_poly.type
_entity_poly.pdbx_seq_one_letter_code
_entity_poly.pdbx_strand_id
1 'polypeptide(L)' 'MSLKRTNVYADPGDLALIKEAAAKLGIAEAEIIRRGIHLAAMSTRVWADDLEFPTFDEIDGPIDDEVTRAVVEGTRYR' A
#
# COMPACT_ATOMS: atom_id res chain seq x y z
N MET A 1 -12.64 -11.29 -14.16
CA MET A 1 -12.73 -10.19 -15.15
C MET A 1 -11.62 -10.37 -16.17
N SER A 2 -11.88 -10.08 -17.45
CA SER A 2 -10.89 -10.21 -18.52
C SER A 2 -9.85 -9.09 -18.48
N LEU A 3 -8.61 -9.38 -18.88
CA LEU A 3 -7.57 -8.37 -19.02
C LEU A 3 -7.89 -7.44 -20.19
N LYS A 4 -7.86 -6.12 -19.98
CA LYS A 4 -8.00 -5.10 -21.02
C LYS A 4 -6.61 -4.62 -21.46
N ARG A 5 -6.38 -4.53 -22.78
CA ARG A 5 -5.13 -4.00 -23.34
C ARG A 5 -5.14 -2.47 -23.27
N THR A 6 -4.04 -1.90 -22.81
CA THR A 6 -3.78 -0.45 -22.74
C THR A 6 -2.34 -0.21 -23.18
N ASN A 7 -2.10 0.85 -23.96
CA ASN A 7 -0.74 1.28 -24.34
C ASN A 7 -0.43 2.59 -23.59
N VAL A 8 0.77 2.70 -23.04
CA VAL A 8 1.23 3.86 -22.26
C VAL A 8 2.69 4.11 -22.58
N TYR A 9 3.12 5.38 -22.55
CA TYR A 9 4.53 5.74 -22.60
C TYR A 9 5.13 5.65 -21.19
N ALA A 10 6.35 5.13 -21.08
CA ALA A 10 7.10 5.02 -19.84
C ALA A 10 8.55 5.43 -20.08
N ASP A 11 9.24 5.80 -19.00
CA ASP A 11 10.66 6.14 -19.08
C ASP A 11 11.48 4.93 -19.54
N PRO A 12 12.42 5.09 -20.48
CA PRO A 12 13.23 3.98 -20.98
C PRO A 12 14.13 3.35 -19.91
N GLY A 13 14.57 4.12 -18.91
CA GLY A 13 15.32 3.62 -17.76
C GLY A 13 14.47 2.70 -16.89
N ASP A 14 13.23 3.10 -16.60
CA ASP A 14 12.29 2.26 -15.83
C ASP A 14 11.98 0.94 -16.55
N LEU A 15 11.78 0.99 -17.87
CA LEU A 15 11.56 -0.22 -18.68
C LEU A 15 12.77 -1.17 -18.64
N ALA A 16 13.99 -0.62 -18.66
CA ALA A 16 15.20 -1.42 -18.54
C ALA A 16 15.31 -2.12 -17.18
N LEU A 17 14.99 -1.40 -16.09
CA LEU A 17 14.97 -1.94 -14.73
C LEU A 17 13.92 -3.06 -14.57
N ILE A 18 12.72 -2.85 -15.10
CA ILE A 18 11.64 -3.86 -15.09
C ILE A 18 12.08 -5.12 -15.83
N LYS A 19 12.73 -4.96 -16.98
CA LYS A 19 13.24 -6.08 -17.78
C LYS A 19 14.30 -6.90 -17.04
N GLU A 20 15.25 -6.24 -16.40
CA GLU A 20 16.26 -6.90 -15.58
C GLU A 20 15.62 -7.66 -14.40
N ALA A 21 14.68 -7.03 -13.70
CA ALA A 21 13.97 -7.64 -12.58
C ALA A 21 13.14 -8.87 -13.03
N ALA A 22 12.45 -8.78 -14.17
CA ALA A 22 11.68 -9.87 -14.73
C ALA A 22 12.58 -11.09 -15.07
N ALA A 23 13.75 -10.83 -15.65
CA ALA A 23 14.73 -11.87 -15.96
C ALA A 23 15.25 -12.56 -14.68
N LYS A 24 15.60 -11.77 -13.64
CA LYS A 24 16.04 -12.31 -12.34
C LYS A 24 14.98 -13.16 -11.64
N LEU A 25 13.71 -12.78 -11.78
CA LEU A 25 12.57 -13.46 -11.16
C LEU A 25 11.99 -14.60 -12.00
N GLY A 26 12.43 -14.77 -13.26
CA GLY A 26 11.93 -15.81 -14.17
C GLY A 26 10.47 -15.63 -14.58
N ILE A 27 9.99 -14.38 -14.68
CA ILE A 27 8.60 -14.04 -14.99
C ILE A 27 8.51 -13.09 -16.19
N ALA A 28 7.31 -12.90 -16.73
CA ALA A 28 7.08 -11.91 -17.79
C ALA A 28 7.16 -10.47 -17.25
N GLU A 29 7.75 -9.54 -18.01
CA GLU A 29 7.77 -8.09 -17.72
C GLU A 29 6.37 -7.54 -17.42
N ALA A 30 5.38 -8.02 -18.20
CA ALA A 30 3.98 -7.64 -18.05
C ALA A 30 3.40 -7.99 -16.67
N GLU A 31 3.94 -8.99 -15.97
CA GLU A 31 3.50 -9.35 -14.62
C GLU A 31 3.98 -8.35 -13.56
N ILE A 32 5.16 -7.77 -13.74
CA ILE A 32 5.64 -6.67 -12.90
C ILE A 32 4.80 -5.42 -13.15
N ILE A 33 4.55 -5.09 -14.42
CA ILE A 33 3.75 -3.93 -14.81
C ILE A 33 2.31 -4.05 -14.27
N ARG A 34 1.68 -5.23 -14.40
CA ARG A 34 0.34 -5.49 -13.83
C ARG A 34 0.30 -5.24 -12.32
N ARG A 35 1.29 -5.73 -11.59
CA ARG A 35 1.39 -5.51 -10.13
C ARG A 35 1.59 -4.04 -9.80
N GLY A 36 2.45 -3.33 -10.55
CA GLY A 36 2.64 -1.89 -10.39
C GLY A 36 1.33 -1.10 -10.60
N ILE A 37 0.59 -1.39 -11.67
CA ILE A 37 -0.72 -0.77 -11.93
C ILE A 37 -1.71 -1.08 -10.81
N HIS A 38 -1.74 -2.33 -10.31
CA HIS A 38 -2.64 -2.70 -9.22
C HIS A 38 -2.31 -1.95 -7.93
N LEU A 39 -1.03 -1.86 -7.55
CA LEU A 39 -0.59 -1.11 -6.38
C LEU A 39 -0.92 0.38 -6.49
N ALA A 40 -0.67 0.99 -7.66
CA ALA A 40 -1.06 2.37 -7.92
C ALA A 40 -2.58 2.57 -7.82
N ALA A 41 -3.38 1.67 -8.37
CA ALA A 41 -4.83 1.74 -8.26
C ALA A 41 -5.30 1.65 -6.79
N MET A 42 -4.69 0.77 -5.99
CA MET A 42 -5.01 0.63 -4.57
C MET A 42 -4.58 1.85 -3.75
N SER A 43 -3.43 2.46 -4.05
CA SER A 43 -2.98 3.66 -3.33
C SER A 43 -3.84 4.89 -3.64
N THR A 44 -4.39 4.98 -4.86
CA THR A 44 -5.31 6.05 -5.25
C THR A 44 -6.78 5.74 -4.97
N ARG A 45 -7.08 4.59 -4.36
CA ARG A 45 -8.44 4.27 -3.93
C ARG A 45 -8.79 5.21 -2.78
N VAL A 46 -9.33 6.37 -3.14
CA VAL A 46 -10.01 7.26 -2.19
C VAL A 46 -11.10 6.42 -1.54
N TRP A 47 -11.11 6.38 -0.21
CA TRP A 47 -12.26 5.94 0.57
C TRP A 47 -13.36 6.95 0.25
N ALA A 48 -14.12 6.68 -0.81
CA ALA A 48 -15.16 7.58 -1.32
C ALA A 48 -16.34 7.64 -0.36
N ASP A 49 -16.47 6.65 0.52
CA ASP A 49 -17.41 6.64 1.62
C ASP A 49 -16.80 7.46 2.76
N ASP A 50 -17.58 8.37 3.35
CA ASP A 50 -17.24 8.96 4.64
C ASP A 50 -16.89 7.81 5.58
N LEU A 51 -15.71 7.87 6.18
CA LEU A 51 -15.35 6.92 7.21
C LEU A 51 -16.34 7.17 8.36
N GLU A 52 -17.37 6.32 8.45
CA GLU A 52 -18.27 6.23 9.59
C GLU A 52 -17.45 5.72 10.79
N PHE A 53 -16.63 6.60 11.34
CA PHE A 53 -16.06 6.37 12.66
C PHE A 53 -17.23 6.34 13.63
N PRO A 54 -17.37 5.28 14.45
CA PRO A 54 -18.31 5.32 15.55
C PRO A 54 -17.95 6.53 16.42
N THR A 55 -18.90 7.46 16.57
CA THR A 55 -18.82 8.47 17.60
C THR A 55 -19.10 7.78 18.93
N PHE A 56 -18.09 7.72 19.79
CA PHE A 56 -18.26 7.24 21.15
C PHE A 56 -18.80 8.40 21.99
N ASP A 57 -20.05 8.29 22.44
CA ASP A 57 -20.70 9.33 23.26
C ASP A 57 -20.03 9.49 24.63
N GLU A 58 -19.38 8.43 25.13
CA GLU A 58 -18.59 8.44 26.36
C GLU A 58 -17.28 7.65 26.15
N ILE A 59 -16.15 8.29 26.46
CA ILE A 59 -14.89 7.60 26.71
C ILE A 59 -14.91 7.26 28.21
N ASP A 60 -15.27 6.02 28.55
CA ASP A 60 -15.22 5.57 29.94
C ASP A 60 -13.76 5.23 30.30
N GLY A 61 -13.06 6.22 30.86
CA GLY A 61 -11.68 6.09 31.31
C GLY A 61 -10.83 7.33 31.05
N PRO A 62 -9.78 7.59 31.86
CA PRO A 62 -8.89 8.71 31.61
C PRO A 62 -8.19 8.53 30.25
N ILE A 63 -8.21 9.59 29.44
CA ILE A 63 -7.29 9.72 28.30
C ILE A 63 -5.91 9.98 28.90
N ASP A 64 -5.26 8.92 29.36
CA ASP A 64 -3.92 8.99 29.90
C ASP A 64 -2.88 8.46 28.90
N ASP A 65 -1.63 8.72 29.23
CA ASP A 65 -0.46 8.36 28.45
C ASP A 65 -0.07 6.87 28.61
N GLU A 66 -0.95 6.00 29.14
CA GLU A 66 -0.71 4.55 29.26
C GLU A 66 -0.35 3.93 27.92
N VAL A 67 -1.11 4.20 26.86
CA VAL A 67 -0.84 3.65 25.52
C VAL A 67 0.54 4.07 25.03
N THR A 68 0.88 5.35 25.22
CA THR A 68 2.19 5.88 24.82
C THR A 68 3.32 5.22 25.61
N ARG A 69 3.12 5.04 26.92
CA ARG A 69 4.07 4.40 27.82
C ARG A 69 4.27 2.92 27.49
N ALA A 70 3.20 2.17 27.25
CA ALA A 70 3.24 0.76 26.88
C ALA A 70 3.99 0.55 25.56
N VAL A 71 3.76 1.41 24.55
CA VAL A 71 4.51 1.37 23.28
C VAL A 71 6.00 1.65 23.51
N VAL A 72 6.33 2.68 24.31
CA VAL A 72 7.72 3.02 24.64
C VAL A 72 8.41 1.88 25.40
N GLU A 73 7.75 1.26 26.36
CA GLU A 73 8.29 0.11 27.10
C GLU A 73 8.49 -1.11 26.21
N GLY A 74 7.53 -1.40 25.32
CA GLY A 74 7.65 -2.49 24.35
C GLY A 74 8.84 -2.34 23.40
N THR A 75 9.19 -1.11 23.02
CA THR A 75 10.39 -0.87 22.20
C THR A 75 11.72 -1.10 22.93
N ARG A 76 11.74 -1.14 24.27
CA ARG A 76 12.95 -1.38 25.07
C ARG A 76 13.35 -2.85 25.18
N TYR A 77 12.48 -3.78 24.78
CA TYR A 77 12.75 -5.23 24.79
C TYR A 77 13.21 -5.79 23.43
N ARG A 78 13.59 -4.93 22.47
CA ARG A 78 14.19 -5.33 21.20
C ARG A 78 15.70 -5.13 21.21
#